data_AF-A0A955HRS6-F1
#
_entry.id   AF-A0A955HRS6-F1
#
_cell.length_a   1.000
_cell.length_b   1.000
_cell.length_c   1.000
_cell.angle_alpha   90.00
_cell.angle_beta   90.00
_cell.angle_gamma   90.00
#
_symmetry.space_group_name_H-M   'P 1'
#
loop_
_entity.id
_entity.type
_entity.pdbx_description
1 polymer ?
#
loop_
_entity_poly.entity_id
_entity_poly.type
_entity_poly.pdbx_seq_one_letter_code
_entity_poly.pdbx_strand_id
1 'polypeptide(L)'
;MKIHITPLYRRAHRSVPKHIKLILLLIAVFVPYQTLGQPTPSGNEPYEQEFLITAYYSPLPNQCCYVKGGYVADKVLNGEGHTAADGTSVYPGMIAAPSSYPYGTKVVLPGIGTFTVHDRGGAITELGNGAHRLDIWAGYGEEGLARALAFGLQRIKGTVYPNGTDQPMVAFDLTTLPSPIDELHNYFVEKDNLLALRPKEGERGLSVYLLQDYLKEIGYLRRSPTG
;
A
#
# COMPACT_ATOMS: atom_id res chain seq x y z
N MET A 1 -31.70 44.64 -58.42
CA MET A 1 -30.64 45.58 -57.99
C MET A 1 -29.61 44.79 -57.19
N LYS A 2 -28.44 44.46 -57.74
CA LYS A 2 -27.39 43.69 -57.05
C LYS A 2 -26.40 44.68 -56.43
N ILE A 3 -26.28 44.67 -55.11
CA ILE A 3 -25.34 45.52 -54.37
C ILE A 3 -23.99 44.81 -54.34
N HIS A 4 -22.98 45.41 -54.99
CA HIS A 4 -21.59 44.97 -54.89
C HIS A 4 -20.95 45.65 -53.67
N ILE A 5 -20.57 44.85 -52.67
CA ILE A 5 -19.80 45.33 -51.52
C ILE A 5 -18.33 45.02 -51.80
N THR A 6 -17.52 46.06 -51.97
CA THR A 6 -16.07 45.94 -52.14
C THR A 6 -15.40 46.11 -50.77
N PRO A 7 -14.63 45.13 -50.25
CA PRO A 7 -13.94 45.28 -48.98
C PRO A 7 -12.75 46.24 -49.11
N LEU A 8 -12.72 47.30 -48.29
CA LEU A 8 -11.73 48.38 -48.28
C LEU A 8 -10.41 48.06 -47.56
N TYR A 9 -10.18 46.81 -47.10
CA TYR A 9 -8.99 46.50 -46.31
C TYR A 9 -8.24 45.27 -46.84
N ARG A 10 -7.12 45.51 -47.53
CA ARG A 10 -6.17 44.46 -47.95
C ARG A 10 -5.31 44.11 -46.74
N ARG A 11 -5.68 43.06 -46.00
CA ARG A 11 -4.87 42.53 -44.89
C ARG A 11 -3.54 42.02 -45.48
N ALA A 12 -2.46 42.75 -45.26
CA ALA A 12 -1.13 42.33 -45.69
C ALA A 12 -0.79 41.01 -44.99
N HIS A 13 -0.74 39.92 -45.76
CA HIS A 13 -0.27 38.63 -45.28
C HIS A 13 1.22 38.77 -44.97
N ARG A 14 1.57 39.08 -43.71
CA ARG A 14 2.96 39.01 -43.25
C ARG A 14 3.34 37.54 -43.27
N SER A 15 4.04 37.14 -44.33
CA SER A 15 4.58 35.79 -44.44
C SER A 15 5.68 35.66 -43.38
N VAL A 16 5.52 34.69 -42.49
CA VAL A 16 6.54 34.39 -41.49
C VAL A 16 7.82 34.01 -42.24
N PRO A 17 8.95 34.71 -42.00
CA PRO A 17 10.22 34.43 -42.65
C PRO A 17 10.60 32.95 -42.52
N LYS A 18 11.14 32.37 -43.60
CA LYS A 18 11.45 30.93 -43.67
C LYS A 18 12.38 30.47 -42.54
N HIS A 19 13.29 31.34 -42.07
CA HIS A 19 14.21 31.02 -40.97
C HIS A 19 13.49 30.86 -39.62
N ILE A 20 12.43 31.61 -39.36
CA ILE A 20 11.63 31.47 -38.12
C ILE A 20 10.89 30.13 -38.12
N LYS A 21 10.35 29.72 -39.27
CA LYS A 21 9.72 28.40 -39.43
C LYS A 21 10.74 27.27 -39.21
N LEU A 22 11.96 27.43 -39.73
CA LEU A 22 13.04 26.46 -39.56
C LEU A 22 13.48 26.33 -38.09
N ILE A 23 13.60 27.46 -37.39
CA ILE A 23 13.97 27.49 -35.96
C ILE A 23 12.90 26.82 -35.10
N LEU A 24 11.61 27.11 -35.35
CA LEU A 24 10.51 26.44 -34.63
C LEU A 24 10.48 24.93 -34.89
N LEU A 25 10.80 24.49 -36.12
CA LEU A 25 10.90 23.07 -36.46
C LEU A 25 12.10 22.40 -35.77
N LEU A 26 13.24 23.08 -35.70
CA LEU A 26 14.41 22.60 -34.96
C LEU A 26 14.16 22.51 -33.46
N ILE A 27 13.47 23.49 -32.87
CA ILE A 27 13.06 23.42 -31.46
C ILE A 27 12.13 22.21 -31.25
N ALA A 28 11.15 21.98 -32.12
CA ALA A 28 10.26 20.81 -32.02
C ALA A 28 11.00 19.46 -32.15
N VAL A 29 12.08 19.40 -32.94
CA VAL A 29 12.91 18.20 -33.11
C VAL A 29 13.90 18.00 -31.94
N PHE A 30 14.36 19.09 -31.32
CA PHE A 30 15.33 19.07 -30.22
C PHE A 30 14.72 19.30 -28.83
N VAL A 31 13.39 19.41 -28.69
CA VAL A 31 12.77 19.24 -27.38
C VAL A 31 13.16 17.83 -26.91
N PRO A 32 13.91 17.70 -25.81
CA PRO A 32 14.29 16.39 -25.32
C PRO A 32 13.00 15.62 -25.04
N TYR A 33 12.84 14.47 -25.70
CA TYR A 33 11.82 13.45 -25.46
C TYR A 33 11.83 12.88 -24.02
N GLN A 34 12.60 13.49 -23.11
CA GLN A 34 12.76 13.11 -21.70
C GLN A 34 11.59 13.56 -20.81
N THR A 35 10.52 14.13 -21.38
CA THR A 35 9.25 14.38 -20.66
C THR A 35 8.10 13.52 -21.19
N LEU A 36 8.39 12.38 -21.81
CA LEU A 36 7.45 11.27 -21.76
C LEU A 36 7.55 10.68 -20.35
N GLY A 37 6.60 11.05 -19.49
CA GLY A 37 6.35 10.32 -18.25
C GLY A 37 6.33 8.83 -18.55
N GLN A 38 6.83 8.02 -17.60
CA GLN A 38 6.74 6.57 -17.72
C GLN A 38 5.33 6.19 -18.18
N PRO A 39 5.20 5.44 -19.29
CA PRO A 39 3.88 5.00 -19.70
C PRO A 39 3.32 4.20 -18.54
N THR A 40 2.26 4.72 -17.92
CA THR A 40 1.31 3.88 -17.20
C THR A 40 1.03 2.69 -18.12
N PRO A 41 1.26 1.43 -17.70
CA PRO A 41 1.06 0.29 -18.58
C PRO A 41 -0.38 0.26 -19.07
N SER A 42 -0.61 0.84 -20.25
CA SER A 42 -1.84 0.70 -21.01
C SER A 42 -1.67 -0.60 -21.79
N GLY A 43 -1.79 -1.72 -21.10
CA GLY A 43 -1.64 -3.03 -21.70
C GLY A 43 -2.28 -4.06 -20.79
N ASN A 44 -3.27 -4.77 -21.33
CA ASN A 44 -3.77 -6.01 -20.75
C ASN A 44 -2.71 -7.12 -20.92
N GLU A 45 -1.45 -6.84 -20.62
CA GLU A 45 -0.35 -7.78 -20.74
C GLU A 45 0.41 -7.80 -19.42
N PRO A 46 0.94 -8.96 -19.00
CA PRO A 46 1.75 -9.04 -17.81
C PRO A 46 2.99 -8.15 -17.90
N TYR A 47 3.37 -7.53 -16.78
CA TYR A 47 4.53 -6.63 -16.73
C TYR A 47 5.28 -6.75 -15.40
N GLU A 48 6.57 -6.40 -15.42
CA GLU A 48 7.42 -6.42 -14.24
C GLU A 48 7.33 -5.11 -13.45
N GLN A 49 7.33 -5.22 -12.12
CA GLN A 49 7.30 -4.09 -11.21
C GLN A 49 8.19 -4.34 -9.99
N GLU A 50 8.89 -3.30 -9.54
CA GLU A 50 9.64 -3.31 -8.29
C GLU A 50 8.71 -3.10 -7.10
N PHE A 51 8.77 -4.00 -6.12
CA PHE A 51 7.96 -3.95 -4.91
C PHE A 51 8.79 -3.82 -3.63
N LEU A 52 8.25 -3.06 -2.68
CA LEU A 52 8.59 -3.15 -1.27
C LEU A 52 7.47 -3.90 -0.56
N ILE A 53 7.81 -5.05 0.00
CA ILE A 53 6.82 -6.01 0.48
C ILE A 53 6.98 -6.13 1.98
N THR A 54 5.89 -5.95 2.69
CA THR A 54 5.76 -6.28 4.11
C THR A 54 4.71 -7.38 4.27
N ALA A 55 4.48 -7.78 5.51
CA ALA A 55 3.37 -8.63 5.86
C ALA A 55 2.58 -8.02 7.02
N TYR A 56 1.27 -8.25 7.01
CA TYR A 56 0.35 -7.87 8.06
C TYR A 56 -0.39 -9.09 8.58
N TYR A 57 -0.95 -8.98 9.78
CA TYR A 57 -1.65 -10.07 10.43
C TYR A 57 -3.00 -9.60 10.95
N SER A 58 -3.90 -10.54 11.18
CA SER A 58 -5.20 -10.25 11.77
C SER A 58 -5.18 -10.55 13.27
N PRO A 59 -5.25 -9.53 14.14
CA PRO A 59 -5.19 -9.74 15.57
C PRO A 59 -6.45 -10.47 16.09
N LEU A 60 -6.25 -11.23 17.16
CA LEU A 60 -7.27 -11.91 17.95
C LEU A 60 -7.29 -11.30 19.36
N PRO A 61 -8.44 -11.39 20.08
CA PRO A 61 -8.48 -10.98 21.47
C PRO A 61 -7.60 -11.89 22.33
N ASN A 62 -7.10 -11.36 23.45
CA ASN A 62 -6.32 -12.08 24.47
C ASN A 62 -4.99 -12.69 24.00
N GLN A 63 -4.40 -12.17 22.91
CA GLN A 63 -3.02 -12.49 22.58
C GLN A 63 -2.04 -11.91 23.60
N CYS A 64 -0.89 -12.56 23.70
CA CYS A 64 0.29 -12.12 24.42
C CYS A 64 0.76 -10.74 23.95
N CYS A 65 0.67 -10.50 22.64
CA CYS A 65 1.50 -9.53 21.96
C CYS A 65 0.74 -8.84 20.82
N TYR A 66 0.96 -7.54 20.67
CA TYR A 66 0.34 -6.68 19.65
C TYR A 66 1.36 -5.63 19.19
N VAL A 67 1.40 -5.29 17.90
CA VAL A 67 2.36 -4.34 17.31
C VAL A 67 2.13 -2.90 17.79
N LYS A 68 0.86 -2.48 17.85
CA LYS A 68 0.41 -1.23 18.46
C LYS A 68 -0.07 -1.44 19.89
N GLY A 69 0.17 -2.64 20.42
CA GLY A 69 0.12 -2.94 21.84
C GLY A 69 -1.25 -3.25 22.43
N GLY A 70 -2.28 -3.28 21.60
CA GLY A 70 -3.58 -3.75 22.03
C GLY A 70 -4.42 -4.20 20.85
N TYR A 71 -5.33 -5.13 21.11
CA TYR A 71 -6.23 -5.70 20.12
C TYR A 71 -6.94 -4.64 19.28
N VAL A 72 -7.49 -3.60 19.92
CA VAL A 72 -8.21 -2.53 19.21
C VAL A 72 -7.27 -1.72 18.31
N ALA A 73 -6.08 -1.37 18.79
CA ALA A 73 -5.13 -0.57 18.03
C ALA A 73 -4.57 -1.35 16.83
N ASP A 74 -4.28 -2.64 17.01
CA ASP A 74 -3.82 -3.51 15.94
C ASP A 74 -4.93 -3.81 14.93
N LYS A 75 -6.19 -3.91 15.36
CA LYS A 75 -7.33 -4.02 14.44
C LYS A 75 -7.48 -2.78 13.56
N VAL A 76 -7.27 -1.58 14.12
CA VAL A 76 -7.33 -0.32 13.34
C VAL A 76 -6.21 -0.28 12.32
N LEU A 77 -5.02 -0.78 12.65
CA LEU A 77 -3.87 -0.79 11.75
C LEU A 77 -3.99 -1.86 10.65
N ASN A 78 -4.25 -3.11 11.05
CA ASN A 78 -4.11 -4.29 10.20
C ASN A 78 -5.46 -4.82 9.67
N GLY A 79 -6.58 -4.20 10.08
CA GLY A 79 -7.92 -4.65 9.74
C GLY A 79 -8.49 -5.68 10.73
N GLU A 80 -9.75 -6.04 10.53
CA GLU A 80 -10.48 -6.92 11.45
C GLU A 80 -10.21 -8.41 11.21
N GLY A 81 -9.63 -8.77 10.06
CA GLY A 81 -9.36 -10.15 9.71
C GLY A 81 -10.57 -10.98 9.30
N HIS A 82 -11.67 -10.36 8.91
CA HIS A 82 -12.84 -11.08 8.39
C HIS A 82 -13.05 -10.84 6.91
N THR A 83 -12.91 -9.60 6.46
CA THR A 83 -13.14 -9.16 5.09
C THR A 83 -12.07 -8.18 4.65
N ALA A 84 -11.58 -8.36 3.43
CA ALA A 84 -10.71 -7.42 2.73
C ALA A 84 -11.47 -6.16 2.29
N ALA A 85 -10.74 -5.16 1.81
CA ALA A 85 -11.33 -3.91 1.31
C ALA A 85 -12.34 -4.08 0.16
N ASP A 86 -12.30 -5.18 -0.61
CA ASP A 86 -13.29 -5.50 -1.65
C ASP A 86 -14.45 -6.40 -1.18
N GLY A 87 -14.48 -6.76 0.11
CA GLY A 87 -15.49 -7.64 0.70
C GLY A 87 -15.18 -9.13 0.64
N THR A 88 -14.08 -9.54 -0.01
CA THR A 88 -13.63 -10.94 -0.02
C THR A 88 -13.21 -11.37 1.39
N SER A 89 -13.58 -12.57 1.83
CA SER A 89 -13.07 -13.12 3.09
C SER A 89 -11.55 -13.28 3.03
N VAL A 90 -10.84 -12.99 4.12
CA VAL A 90 -9.36 -13.10 4.13
C VAL A 90 -8.92 -14.55 3.95
N TYR A 91 -7.82 -14.77 3.21
CA TYR A 91 -7.28 -16.10 2.92
C TYR A 91 -5.77 -16.06 2.58
N PRO A 92 -5.03 -17.17 2.72
CA PRO A 92 -3.64 -17.26 2.28
C PRO A 92 -3.48 -16.99 0.77
N GLY A 93 -2.69 -15.98 0.43
CA GLY A 93 -2.50 -15.55 -0.97
C GLY A 93 -3.23 -14.26 -1.32
N MET A 94 -3.93 -13.67 -0.35
CA MET A 94 -4.42 -12.30 -0.42
C MET A 94 -3.30 -11.29 -0.12
N ILE A 95 -3.29 -10.18 -0.85
CA ILE A 95 -2.41 -9.03 -0.60
C ILE A 95 -3.17 -7.70 -0.61
N ALA A 96 -2.64 -6.74 0.15
CA ALA A 96 -2.95 -5.33 0.00
C ALA A 96 -2.02 -4.69 -1.05
N ALA A 97 -2.56 -3.81 -1.89
CA ALA A 97 -1.81 -3.11 -2.93
C ALA A 97 -2.31 -1.65 -3.10
N PRO A 98 -1.57 -0.78 -3.81
CA PRO A 98 -2.01 0.57 -4.11
C PRO A 98 -3.30 0.57 -4.95
N SER A 99 -4.04 1.67 -4.90
CA SER A 99 -5.32 1.80 -5.63
C SER A 99 -5.19 1.70 -7.15
N SER A 100 -3.99 1.89 -7.70
CA SER A 100 -3.68 1.70 -9.13
C SER A 100 -3.77 0.23 -9.58
N TYR A 101 -3.76 -0.73 -8.64
CA TYR A 101 -3.97 -2.14 -8.91
C TYR A 101 -5.43 -2.51 -8.67
N PRO A 102 -6.24 -2.78 -9.71
CA PRO A 102 -7.62 -3.20 -9.53
C PRO A 102 -7.71 -4.47 -8.67
N TYR A 103 -8.80 -4.61 -7.90
CA TYR A 103 -9.08 -5.87 -7.21
C TYR A 103 -9.15 -7.03 -8.20
N GLY A 104 -8.64 -8.19 -7.81
CA GLY A 104 -8.48 -9.37 -8.68
C GLY A 104 -7.15 -9.44 -9.44
N THR A 105 -6.34 -8.37 -9.46
CA THR A 105 -5.01 -8.40 -10.08
C THR A 105 -4.15 -9.48 -9.42
N LYS A 106 -3.48 -10.31 -10.22
CA LYS A 106 -2.50 -11.28 -9.70
C LYS A 106 -1.10 -10.70 -9.72
N VAL A 107 -0.32 -11.06 -8.70
CA VAL A 107 1.10 -10.72 -8.63
C VAL A 107 1.88 -11.99 -8.32
N VAL A 108 2.85 -12.31 -9.16
CA VAL A 108 3.81 -13.39 -8.93
C VAL A 108 5.06 -12.77 -8.33
N LEU A 109 5.42 -13.23 -7.13
CA LEU A 109 6.59 -12.80 -6.38
C LEU A 109 7.60 -13.95 -6.36
N PRO A 110 8.71 -13.85 -7.12
CA PRO A 110 9.72 -14.90 -7.18
C PRO A 110 10.20 -15.33 -5.79
N GLY A 111 10.19 -16.64 -5.55
CA GLY A 111 10.62 -17.22 -4.27
C GLY A 111 9.61 -17.11 -3.11
N ILE A 112 8.46 -16.46 -3.31
CA ILE A 112 7.41 -16.36 -2.30
C ILE A 112 6.12 -17.06 -2.76
N GLY A 113 5.59 -16.70 -3.93
CA GLY A 113 4.34 -17.29 -4.43
C GLY A 113 3.53 -16.38 -5.35
N THR A 114 2.31 -16.82 -5.64
CA THR A 114 1.34 -16.09 -6.46
C THR A 114 0.18 -15.59 -5.60
N PHE A 115 -0.10 -14.30 -5.69
CA PHE A 115 -1.04 -13.58 -4.84
C PHE A 115 -2.14 -12.87 -5.63
N THR A 116 -3.21 -12.47 -4.93
CA THR A 116 -4.31 -11.68 -5.49
C THR A 116 -4.55 -10.42 -4.68
N VAL A 117 -4.71 -9.31 -5.38
CA VAL A 117 -5.08 -8.02 -4.79
C VAL A 117 -6.55 -8.05 -4.40
N HIS A 118 -6.84 -8.08 -3.10
CA HIS A 118 -8.20 -7.90 -2.55
C HIS A 118 -8.29 -6.82 -1.48
N ASP A 119 -7.14 -6.39 -0.95
CA ASP A 119 -7.12 -5.53 0.23
C ASP A 119 -6.42 -4.19 -0.01
N ARG A 120 -6.55 -3.27 0.94
CA ARG A 120 -5.96 -1.93 0.93
C ARG A 120 -5.43 -1.57 2.31
N GLY A 121 -4.41 -0.73 2.34
CA GLY A 121 -3.91 -0.13 3.57
C GLY A 121 -3.47 1.31 3.33
N GLY A 122 -3.64 2.18 4.33
CA GLY A 122 -3.31 3.61 4.19
C GLY A 122 -1.84 3.90 3.88
N ALA A 123 -0.94 2.98 4.24
CA ALA A 123 0.50 3.07 3.94
C ALA A 123 0.93 2.32 2.66
N ILE A 124 0.01 1.57 2.04
CA ILE A 124 0.27 0.71 0.89
C ILE A 124 0.08 1.53 -0.39
N THR A 125 1.13 2.27 -0.75
CA THR A 125 1.12 3.26 -1.83
C THR A 125 2.26 3.04 -2.82
N GLU A 126 2.16 3.70 -3.96
CA GLU A 126 3.28 3.88 -4.89
C GLU A 126 4.26 4.90 -4.29
N LEU A 127 5.56 4.68 -4.49
CA LEU A 127 6.62 5.53 -3.96
C LEU A 127 7.21 6.40 -5.05
N GLY A 128 7.71 7.59 -4.68
CA GLY A 128 8.30 8.54 -5.63
C GLY A 128 9.55 8.04 -6.35
N ASN A 129 10.12 6.90 -5.94
CA ASN A 129 11.23 6.24 -6.63
C ASN A 129 10.79 5.14 -7.62
N GLY A 130 9.48 5.00 -7.87
CA GLY A 130 8.90 4.03 -8.80
C GLY A 130 8.69 2.63 -8.21
N ALA A 131 9.08 2.36 -6.96
CA ALA A 131 8.76 1.11 -6.28
C ALA A 131 7.35 1.18 -5.66
N HIS A 132 6.61 0.08 -5.64
CA HIS A 132 5.25 0.04 -5.09
C HIS A 132 5.21 -0.80 -3.82
N ARG A 133 4.38 -0.42 -2.84
CA ARG A 133 4.24 -1.22 -1.62
C ARG A 133 3.20 -2.32 -1.77
N LEU A 134 3.51 -3.51 -1.29
CA LEU A 134 2.55 -4.60 -1.10
C LEU A 134 2.58 -5.05 0.35
N ASP A 135 1.46 -5.57 0.84
CA ASP A 135 1.37 -6.18 2.16
C ASP A 135 0.75 -7.57 2.06
N ILE A 136 1.47 -8.60 2.51
CA ILE A 136 1.02 -9.99 2.47
C ILE A 136 0.25 -10.32 3.75
N TRP A 137 -0.94 -10.89 3.61
CA TRP A 137 -1.68 -11.39 4.76
C TRP A 137 -1.01 -12.66 5.32
N ALA A 138 -0.53 -12.59 6.56
CA ALA A 138 0.27 -13.61 7.21
C ALA A 138 -0.51 -14.50 8.19
N GLY A 139 -1.84 -14.38 8.24
CA GLY A 139 -2.68 -15.17 9.12
C GLY A 139 -3.12 -14.43 10.37
N TYR A 140 -3.54 -15.21 11.37
CA TYR A 140 -4.18 -14.70 12.59
C TYR A 140 -3.30 -14.80 13.82
N GLY A 141 -3.59 -13.96 14.79
CA GLY A 141 -3.10 -14.14 16.15
C GLY A 141 -1.58 -14.03 16.25
N GLU A 142 -1.01 -14.73 17.24
CA GLU A 142 0.42 -14.66 17.55
C GLU A 142 1.26 -15.29 16.45
N GLU A 143 0.78 -16.37 15.84
CA GLU A 143 1.45 -17.02 14.73
C GLU A 143 1.52 -16.07 13.51
N GLY A 144 0.42 -15.39 13.18
CA GLY A 144 0.40 -14.39 12.13
C GLY A 144 1.31 -13.20 12.43
N LEU A 145 1.33 -12.74 13.68
CA LEU A 145 2.24 -11.69 14.13
C LEU A 145 3.71 -12.11 13.99
N ALA A 146 4.07 -13.31 14.45
CA ALA A 146 5.42 -13.85 14.35
C ALA A 146 5.87 -13.95 12.88
N ARG A 147 5.00 -14.46 12.00
CA ARG A 147 5.25 -14.48 10.55
C ARG A 147 5.48 -13.09 9.98
N ALA A 148 4.61 -12.13 10.32
CA ALA A 148 4.70 -10.77 9.81
C ALA A 148 6.02 -10.08 10.21
N LEU A 149 6.43 -10.24 11.47
CA LEU A 149 7.69 -9.70 11.98
C LEU A 149 8.91 -10.38 11.37
N ALA A 150 8.90 -11.72 11.28
CA ALA A 150 10.01 -12.49 10.72
C ALA A 150 10.17 -12.27 9.21
N PHE A 151 9.07 -12.04 8.49
CA PHE A 151 9.10 -11.70 7.06
C PHE A 151 9.85 -10.39 6.80
N GLY A 152 9.63 -9.39 7.67
CA GLY A 152 10.29 -8.09 7.59
C GLY A 152 9.98 -7.34 6.29
N LEU A 153 10.88 -6.42 5.90
CA LEU A 153 10.79 -5.70 4.65
C LEU A 153 11.59 -6.44 3.57
N GLN A 154 10.92 -6.86 2.50
CA GLN A 154 11.55 -7.45 1.33
C GLN A 154 11.49 -6.49 0.14
N ARG A 155 12.51 -6.51 -0.72
CA ARG A 155 12.52 -5.78 -1.99
C ARG A 155 12.62 -6.79 -3.13
N ILE A 156 11.57 -6.90 -3.92
CA ILE A 156 11.43 -7.95 -4.94
C ILE A 156 10.85 -7.35 -6.20
N LYS A 157 11.42 -7.73 -7.33
CA LYS A 157 10.84 -7.52 -8.64
C LYS A 157 9.86 -8.65 -8.94
N GLY A 158 8.60 -8.31 -9.16
CA GLY A 158 7.53 -9.27 -9.40
C GLY A 158 6.77 -8.99 -10.69
N THR A 159 6.08 -10.01 -11.19
CA THR A 159 5.26 -9.92 -12.40
C THR A 159 3.81 -9.66 -12.02
N VAL A 160 3.23 -8.59 -12.56
CA VAL A 160 1.84 -8.19 -12.39
C VAL A 160 1.04 -8.71 -13.58
N TYR A 161 -0.09 -9.35 -13.31
CA TYR A 161 -1.05 -9.82 -14.32
C TYR A 161 -2.35 -9.03 -14.17
N PRO A 162 -2.60 -8.03 -15.03
CA PRO A 162 -3.82 -7.24 -15.01
C PRO A 162 -5.08 -8.10 -15.15
N ASN A 163 -6.23 -7.55 -14.77
CA ASN A 163 -7.52 -8.19 -15.02
C ASN A 163 -7.78 -8.34 -16.52
N GLY A 164 -8.37 -9.46 -16.92
CA GLY A 164 -8.66 -9.77 -18.33
C GLY A 164 -7.49 -10.40 -19.10
N THR A 165 -6.38 -10.71 -18.42
CA THR A 165 -5.26 -11.50 -18.96
C THR A 165 -5.36 -12.96 -18.53
N ASP A 166 -4.55 -13.83 -19.13
CA ASP A 166 -4.36 -15.18 -18.59
C ASP A 166 -3.58 -15.07 -17.26
N GLN A 167 -4.27 -15.37 -16.17
CA GLN A 167 -3.78 -15.13 -14.81
C GLN A 167 -3.38 -16.45 -14.15
N PRO A 168 -2.17 -16.53 -13.54
CA PRO A 168 -1.78 -17.72 -12.79
C PRO A 168 -2.69 -17.92 -11.57
N MET A 169 -2.86 -19.19 -11.20
CA MET A 169 -3.58 -19.54 -9.98
C MET A 169 -2.82 -19.06 -8.74
N VAL A 170 -3.57 -18.71 -7.69
CA VAL A 170 -2.99 -18.41 -6.38
C VAL A 170 -2.21 -19.63 -5.91
N ALA A 171 -0.98 -19.40 -5.49
CA ALA A 171 -0.04 -20.44 -5.07
C ALA A 171 0.80 -19.87 -3.93
N PHE A 172 0.26 -19.96 -2.72
CA PHE A 172 0.91 -19.50 -1.51
C PHE A 172 0.36 -20.28 -0.31
N ASP A 173 1.27 -20.67 0.59
CA ASP A 173 0.93 -21.34 1.84
C ASP A 173 1.61 -20.61 3.00
N LEU A 174 0.85 -20.29 4.05
CA LEU A 174 1.37 -19.65 5.26
C LEU A 174 2.46 -20.48 5.95
N THR A 175 2.47 -21.80 5.76
CA THR A 175 3.52 -22.66 6.33
C THR A 175 4.90 -22.39 5.75
N THR A 176 4.99 -21.71 4.60
CA THR A 176 6.25 -21.29 3.98
C THR A 176 6.86 -20.07 4.66
N LEU A 177 6.07 -19.30 5.42
CA LEU A 177 6.56 -18.18 6.21
C LEU A 177 7.01 -18.69 7.59
N PRO A 178 8.25 -18.38 8.02
CA PRO A 178 8.72 -18.75 9.36
C PRO A 178 7.86 -18.06 10.42
N SER A 179 7.49 -18.81 11.47
CA SER A 179 6.71 -18.30 12.59
C SER A 179 7.46 -18.53 13.91
N PRO A 180 8.51 -17.74 14.21
CA PRO A 180 9.26 -17.89 15.46
C PRO A 180 8.47 -17.31 16.64
N ILE A 181 7.42 -18.00 17.07
CA ILE A 181 6.53 -17.54 18.15
C ILE A 181 7.31 -17.28 19.43
N ASP A 182 8.30 -18.11 19.75
CA ASP A 182 9.13 -17.96 20.94
C ASP A 182 9.91 -16.62 20.96
N GLU A 183 10.22 -16.06 19.78
CA GLU A 183 10.90 -14.77 19.67
C GLU A 183 9.99 -13.58 19.96
N LEU A 184 8.65 -13.77 19.91
CA LEU A 184 7.70 -12.74 20.32
C LEU A 184 7.88 -12.35 21.78
N HIS A 185 8.46 -13.25 22.59
CA HIS A 185 8.71 -12.98 23.99
C HIS A 185 9.67 -11.80 24.22
N ASN A 186 10.56 -11.52 23.25
CA ASN A 186 11.45 -10.36 23.33
C ASN A 186 10.72 -9.03 23.10
N TYR A 187 9.54 -9.08 22.47
CA TYR A 187 8.67 -7.93 22.25
C TYR A 187 7.60 -7.79 23.34
N PHE A 188 7.64 -8.63 24.37
CA PHE A 188 6.90 -8.36 25.60
C PHE A 188 7.37 -7.02 26.14
N VAL A 189 6.53 -6.01 26.01
CA VAL A 189 6.43 -5.02 27.05
C VAL A 189 5.84 -5.79 28.23
N GLU A 190 6.70 -6.36 29.07
CA GLU A 190 6.28 -6.85 30.38
C GLU A 190 5.37 -5.77 30.95
N LYS A 191 4.13 -6.14 31.28
CA LYS A 191 3.13 -5.26 31.90
C LYS A 191 3.66 -4.60 33.19
N ASP A 192 4.82 -5.04 33.67
CA ASP A 192 5.39 -4.77 34.98
C ASP A 192 6.06 -3.41 35.12
N ASN A 193 6.07 -2.55 34.09
CA ASN A 193 6.61 -1.21 34.29
C ASN A 193 5.75 -0.11 33.65
N LEU A 194 4.56 0.12 34.24
CA LEU A 194 3.78 1.34 34.03
C LEU A 194 4.64 2.62 34.14
N LEU A 195 5.68 2.59 34.99
CA LEU A 195 6.62 3.69 35.18
C LEU A 195 7.57 3.92 33.99
N ALA A 196 7.74 2.93 33.11
CA ALA A 196 8.49 3.05 31.87
C ALA A 196 7.62 3.60 30.72
N LEU A 197 6.29 3.55 30.85
CA LEU A 197 5.38 4.14 29.87
C LEU A 197 5.49 5.66 29.94
N ARG A 198 5.74 6.30 28.80
CA ARG A 198 5.76 7.76 28.66
C ARG A 198 4.71 8.25 27.65
N PRO A 199 3.41 8.02 27.90
CA PRO A 199 2.36 8.56 27.03
C PRO A 199 2.41 10.08 27.03
N LYS A 200 2.30 10.68 25.84
CA LYS A 200 2.24 12.14 25.67
C LYS A 200 0.80 12.61 25.55
N GLU A 201 0.57 13.86 25.93
CA GLU A 201 -0.73 14.50 25.74
C GLU A 201 -1.11 14.51 24.24
N GLY A 202 -2.31 14.03 23.93
CA GLY A 202 -2.80 13.90 22.56
C GLY A 202 -2.26 12.69 21.78
N GLU A 203 -1.36 11.89 22.37
CA GLU A 203 -0.93 10.63 21.78
C GLU A 203 -2.09 9.63 21.77
N ARG A 204 -2.10 8.78 20.75
CA ARG A 204 -2.95 7.59 20.71
C ARG A 204 -2.08 6.36 20.46
N GLY A 205 -2.22 5.32 21.27
CA GLY A 205 -1.43 4.09 21.11
C GLY A 205 -1.28 3.26 22.37
N LEU A 206 -0.34 2.32 22.33
CA LEU A 206 -0.11 1.31 23.38
C LEU A 206 0.05 1.90 24.77
N SER A 207 0.97 2.85 24.92
CA SER A 207 1.30 3.47 26.20
C SER A 207 0.09 4.13 26.85
N VAL A 208 -0.76 4.76 26.04
CA VAL A 208 -2.01 5.39 26.46
C VAL A 208 -3.05 4.34 26.81
N TYR A 209 -3.20 3.29 25.99
CA TYR A 209 -4.12 2.18 26.26
C TYR A 209 -3.77 1.47 27.58
N LEU A 210 -2.52 1.08 27.79
CA LEU A 210 -2.08 0.39 29.02
C LEU A 210 -2.27 1.28 30.26
N LEU A 211 -1.98 2.58 30.16
CA LEU A 211 -2.25 3.50 31.24
C LEU A 211 -3.75 3.59 31.54
N GLN A 212 -4.60 3.72 30.51
CA GLN A 212 -6.04 3.78 30.66
C GLN A 212 -6.63 2.47 31.22
N ASP A 213 -6.14 1.31 30.76
CA ASP A 213 -6.56 0.00 31.22
C ASP A 213 -6.19 -0.22 32.69
N TYR A 214 -4.95 0.10 33.06
CA TYR A 214 -4.52 0.08 34.46
C TYR A 214 -5.38 1.01 35.33
N LEU A 215 -5.54 2.27 34.92
CA LEU A 215 -6.39 3.23 35.64
C LEU A 215 -7.84 2.74 35.78
N LYS A 216 -8.35 1.98 34.80
CA LYS A 216 -9.68 1.38 34.87
C LYS A 216 -9.72 0.22 35.87
N GLU A 217 -8.72 -0.66 35.84
CA GLU A 217 -8.58 -1.80 36.77
C GLU A 217 -8.55 -1.33 38.22
N ILE A 218 -7.78 -0.27 38.52
CA ILE A 218 -7.71 0.32 39.86
C ILE A 218 -8.87 1.29 40.18
N GLY A 219 -9.86 1.42 39.29
CA GLY A 219 -11.10 2.16 39.51
C GLY A 219 -11.03 3.68 39.31
N TYR A 220 -9.91 4.21 38.83
CA TYR A 220 -9.71 5.63 38.55
C TYR A 220 -10.23 6.06 37.17
N LEU A 221 -10.43 5.12 36.25
CA LEU A 221 -11.04 5.37 34.94
C LEU A 221 -12.35 4.57 34.80
N ARG A 222 -13.47 5.26 34.55
CA ARG A 222 -14.78 4.61 34.36
C ARG A 222 -15.08 4.26 32.90
N ARG A 223 -14.36 4.89 31.97
CA ARG A 223 -14.56 4.69 30.53
C ARG A 223 -13.68 3.53 30.06
N SER A 224 -14.11 2.87 28.98
CA SER A 224 -13.26 1.85 28.35
C SER A 224 -12.00 2.49 27.76
N PRO A 225 -10.84 1.82 27.86
CA PRO A 225 -9.61 2.30 27.23
C PRO A 225 -9.81 2.43 25.73
N THR A 226 -9.37 3.55 25.17
CA THR A 226 -9.51 3.88 23.74
C THR A 226 -8.19 3.75 23.00
N GLY A 227 -7.08 3.77 23.73
CA GLY A 227 -5.79 4.10 23.14
C GLY A 227 -5.69 5.57 22.80
#